data_AF-A0A838P9D4-F1
#
_entry.id   AF-A0A838P9D4-F1
#
_cell.length_a   1.000
_cell.length_b   1.000
_cell.length_c   1.000
_cell.angle_alpha   90.00
_cell.angle_beta   90.00
_cell.angle_gamma   90.00
#
_symmetry.space_group_name_H-M   'P 1'
#
loop_
_entity.id
_entity.type
_entity.pdbx_description
1 polymer ?
#
loop_
_entity_poly.entity_id
_entity_poly.type
_entity_poly.pdbx_seq_one_letter_code
_entity_poly.pdbx_strand_id
1 'polypeptide(L)'
;MRKLYPAIEPFDTGRLKVSDIHELYYEQCGNPNGQPVVFLHGGPGGGLQPFYRQYFNPQAYRVVLFDQRGSGKSTPHANLEDNTTWHLVEDIERLREHLGIDRWQVFGGS
;
A
#
# COMPACT_ATOMS: atom_id res chain seq x y z
N MET A 1 13.65 -12.43 20.84
CA MET A 1 12.94 -12.38 19.55
C MET A 1 12.39 -10.98 19.34
N ARG A 2 12.55 -10.40 18.15
CA ARG A 2 11.91 -9.11 17.82
C ARG A 2 10.39 -9.31 17.72
N LYS A 3 9.64 -8.27 18.11
CA LYS A 3 8.17 -8.22 18.04
C LYS A 3 7.77 -7.10 17.08
N LEU A 4 6.49 -7.08 16.69
CA LEU A 4 5.88 -5.95 15.98
C LEU A 4 6.02 -4.66 16.82
N TYR A 5 6.12 -3.51 16.15
CA TYR A 5 6.03 -2.20 16.77
C TYR A 5 4.60 -1.98 17.34
N PRO A 6 4.38 -0.99 18.23
CA PRO A 6 3.04 -0.67 18.72
C PRO A 6 2.06 -0.34 17.58
N ALA A 7 0.76 -0.55 17.82
CA ALA A 7 -0.28 -0.19 16.86
C ALA A 7 -0.23 1.32 16.56
N ILE A 8 -0.51 1.67 15.31
CA ILE A 8 -0.48 3.04 14.81
C ILE A 8 -1.60 3.23 13.77
N GLU A 9 -2.19 4.42 13.77
CA GLU A 9 -3.16 4.83 12.75
C GLU A 9 -2.46 5.63 11.64
N PRO A 10 -2.99 5.58 10.41
CA PRO A 10 -2.44 6.33 9.30
C PRO A 10 -2.59 7.83 9.55
N PHE A 11 -1.57 8.60 9.15
CA PHE A 11 -1.65 10.06 9.16
C PHE A 11 -2.32 10.60 7.89
N ASP A 12 -2.37 9.79 6.83
CA ASP A 12 -3.02 10.12 5.56
C ASP A 12 -3.65 8.86 4.97
N THR A 13 -4.83 9.01 4.37
CA THR A 13 -5.50 7.94 3.62
C THR A 13 -6.16 8.55 2.41
N GLY A 14 -6.19 7.81 1.30
CA GLY A 14 -6.77 8.33 0.07
C GLY A 14 -7.23 7.23 -0.87
N ARG A 15 -7.75 7.70 -2.00
CA ARG A 15 -8.14 6.87 -3.12
C ARG A 15 -7.46 7.40 -4.38
N LEU A 16 -6.92 6.51 -5.19
CA LEU A 16 -6.23 6.83 -6.43
C LEU A 16 -6.90 6.14 -7.60
N LYS A 17 -7.52 6.91 -8.49
CA LYS A 17 -8.05 6.38 -9.75
C LYS A 17 -6.88 6.02 -10.67
N VAL A 18 -6.70 4.74 -10.94
CA VAL A 18 -5.57 4.20 -11.75
C VAL A 18 -6.00 3.79 -13.16
N SER A 19 -7.29 3.62 -13.39
CA SER A 19 -7.90 3.46 -14.72
C SER A 19 -9.34 3.98 -14.71
N ASP A 20 -10.05 3.87 -15.83
CA ASP A 20 -11.49 4.18 -15.87
C ASP A 20 -12.35 3.24 -15.02
N ILE A 21 -11.80 2.08 -14.65
CA ILE A 21 -12.48 1.04 -13.88
C ILE A 21 -12.03 1.07 -12.43
N HIS A 22 -10.72 1.14 -12.18
CA HIS A 22 -10.14 0.87 -10.87
C HIS A 22 -9.76 2.12 -10.10
N GLU A 23 -10.13 2.12 -8.82
CA GLU A 23 -9.72 3.10 -7.83
C GLU A 23 -9.14 2.37 -6.61
N LEU A 24 -7.86 2.64 -6.32
CA LEU A 24 -7.12 1.99 -5.25
C LEU A 24 -7.27 2.76 -3.95
N TYR A 25 -7.53 2.05 -2.85
CA TYR A 25 -7.34 2.61 -1.51
C TYR A 25 -5.87 2.57 -1.12
N TYR A 26 -5.37 3.65 -0.52
CA TYR A 26 -4.04 3.68 0.10
C TYR A 26 -4.06 4.38 1.46
N GLU A 27 -3.04 4.09 2.26
CA GLU A 27 -2.77 4.73 3.54
C GLU A 27 -1.26 4.99 3.74
N GLN A 28 -0.94 6.03 4.50
CA GLN A 28 0.41 6.37 4.90
C GLN A 28 0.53 6.38 6.42
N CYS A 29 1.55 5.68 6.94
CA CYS A 29 1.81 5.53 8.37
C CYS A 29 3.27 5.89 8.72
N GLY A 30 3.51 6.14 10.01
CA GLY A 30 4.86 6.41 10.54
C GLY A 30 5.25 7.88 10.39
N ASN A 31 6.51 8.13 10.05
CA ASN A 31 7.09 9.46 9.93
C ASN A 31 6.97 9.96 8.48
N PRO A 32 6.23 11.04 8.18
CA PRO A 32 6.11 11.57 6.81
C PRO A 32 7.44 11.97 6.16
N ASN A 33 8.48 12.23 6.96
CA ASN A 33 9.83 12.56 6.52
C ASN A 33 10.82 11.38 6.67
N GLY A 34 10.32 10.19 6.98
CA GLY A 34 11.12 8.98 7.13
C GLY A 34 11.51 8.32 5.80
N GLN A 35 12.29 7.24 5.88
CA GLN A 35 12.64 6.41 4.73
C GLN A 35 11.35 5.84 4.09
N PRO A 36 11.09 6.10 2.79
CA PRO A 36 9.91 5.56 2.12
C PRO A 36 9.99 4.04 1.94
N VAL A 37 8.89 3.36 2.24
CA VAL A 37 8.70 1.94 1.97
C VAL A 37 7.28 1.68 1.48
N VAL A 38 7.13 0.87 0.43
CA VAL A 38 5.83 0.36 -0.02
C VAL A 38 5.63 -1.07 0.47
N PHE A 39 4.47 -1.33 1.05
CA PHE A 39 4.03 -2.65 1.49
C PHE A 39 3.13 -3.28 0.42
N LEU A 40 3.49 -4.50 -0.01
CA LEU A 40 2.70 -5.31 -0.94
C LEU A 40 2.09 -6.49 -0.19
N HIS A 41 0.76 -6.49 0.01
CA HIS A 41 0.06 -7.62 0.62
C HIS A 41 0.08 -8.86 -0.30
N GLY A 42 -0.03 -10.04 0.33
CA GLY A 42 -0.10 -11.32 -0.37
C GLY A 42 -1.51 -11.72 -0.83
N GLY A 43 -1.66 -13.01 -1.16
CA GLY A 43 -2.88 -13.62 -1.69
C GLY A 43 -2.62 -14.30 -3.04
N PRO A 44 -2.74 -13.61 -4.20
CA PRO A 44 -3.20 -12.22 -4.36
C PRO A 44 -4.67 -12.02 -3.96
N GLY A 45 -5.10 -10.77 -3.76
CA GLY A 45 -6.48 -10.43 -3.39
C GLY A 45 -6.79 -10.36 -1.89
N GLY A 46 -5.79 -10.48 -1.00
CA GLY A 46 -6.00 -10.50 0.46
C GLY A 46 -6.42 -9.16 1.07
N GLY A 47 -5.84 -8.06 0.60
CA GLY A 47 -6.03 -6.72 1.15
C GLY A 47 -5.23 -6.47 2.44
N LEU A 48 -5.29 -5.23 2.94
CA LEU A 48 -4.56 -4.76 4.11
C LEU A 48 -5.18 -5.20 5.42
N GLN A 49 -4.33 -5.47 6.40
CA GLN A 49 -4.68 -5.68 7.80
C GLN A 49 -3.97 -4.65 8.68
N PRO A 50 -4.59 -4.14 9.77
CA PRO A 50 -4.02 -3.05 10.57
C PRO A 50 -2.60 -3.35 11.11
N PHE A 51 -2.29 -4.62 11.40
CA PHE A 51 -0.97 -4.97 11.93
C PHE A 51 0.17 -4.88 10.91
N TYR A 52 -0.11 -4.78 9.60
CA TYR A 52 0.93 -4.57 8.60
C TYR A 52 1.69 -3.27 8.81
N ARG A 53 1.04 -2.26 9.41
CA ARG A 53 1.66 -0.98 9.81
C ARG A 53 2.76 -1.17 10.86
N GLN A 54 2.71 -2.28 11.60
CA GLN A 54 3.55 -2.54 12.77
C GLN A 54 4.89 -3.24 12.43
N TYR A 55 5.17 -3.54 11.15
CA TYR A 55 6.45 -4.12 10.76
C TYR A 55 7.62 -3.10 10.76
N PHE A 56 7.30 -1.81 10.68
CA PHE A 56 8.28 -0.76 10.46
C PHE A 56 8.41 0.15 11.69
N ASN A 57 9.62 0.63 11.95
CA ASN A 57 9.83 1.61 13.01
C ASN A 57 9.09 2.92 12.66
N PRO A 58 8.08 3.34 13.45
CA PRO A 58 7.24 4.49 13.10
C PRO A 58 7.99 5.83 13.14
N GLN A 59 9.16 5.89 13.78
CA GLN A 59 9.98 7.10 13.81
C GLN A 59 10.92 7.20 12.61
N ALA A 60 11.23 6.08 11.96
CA ALA A 60 12.24 6.02 10.89
C ALA A 60 11.66 5.88 9.49
N TYR A 61 10.45 5.32 9.34
CA TYR A 61 9.87 5.00 8.04
C TYR A 61 8.60 5.82 7.74
N ARG A 62 8.47 6.22 6.46
CA ARG A 62 7.19 6.59 5.83
C ARG A 62 6.66 5.34 5.13
N VAL A 63 5.66 4.71 5.73
CA VAL A 63 5.11 3.44 5.22
C VAL A 63 3.92 3.75 4.34
N VAL A 64 3.98 3.34 3.07
CA VAL A 64 2.86 3.39 2.12
C VAL A 64 2.27 1.98 2.02
N LEU A 65 0.99 1.84 2.33
CA LEU A 65 0.23 0.60 2.16
C LEU A 65 -0.92 0.88 1.20
N PHE A 66 -1.26 -0.07 0.35
CA PHE A 66 -2.43 0.04 -0.53
C PHE A 66 -3.09 -1.32 -0.74
N ASP A 67 -4.39 -1.30 -1.00
CA ASP A 67 -5.14 -2.47 -1.44
C ASP A 67 -5.00 -2.60 -2.96
N GLN A 68 -4.54 -3.76 -3.45
CA GLN A 68 -4.45 -4.04 -4.88
C GLN A 68 -5.85 -4.06 -5.54
N ARG A 69 -5.89 -3.99 -6.88
CA ARG A 69 -7.15 -4.02 -7.66
C ARG A 69 -8.07 -5.14 -7.20
N GLY A 70 -9.34 -4.81 -7.00
CA GLY A 70 -10.38 -5.76 -6.58
C GLY A 70 -10.26 -6.31 -5.15
N SER A 71 -9.33 -5.83 -4.33
CA SER A 71 -9.10 -6.32 -2.97
C SER A 71 -9.38 -5.27 -1.89
N GLY A 72 -9.64 -5.72 -0.67
CA GLY A 72 -9.85 -4.85 0.49
C GLY A 72 -10.85 -3.73 0.23
N LYS A 73 -10.40 -2.48 0.39
CA LYS A 73 -11.19 -1.26 0.19
C LYS A 73 -11.07 -0.68 -1.23
N SER A 74 -10.25 -1.27 -2.09
CA SER A 74 -10.15 -0.88 -3.51
C SER A 74 -11.38 -1.30 -4.28
N THR A 75 -11.76 -0.49 -5.26
CA THR A 75 -13.01 -0.67 -6.02
C THR A 75 -12.76 -0.76 -7.51
N PRO A 76 -13.60 -1.50 -8.25
CA PRO A 76 -14.69 -2.36 -7.76
C PRO A 76 -14.18 -3.65 -7.09
N HIS A 77 -14.82 -4.04 -5.98
CA HIS A 77 -14.44 -5.23 -5.21
C HIS A 77 -14.59 -6.51 -6.04
N ALA A 78 -13.65 -7.45 -5.90
CA ALA A 78 -13.59 -8.74 -6.59
C ALA A 78 -13.61 -8.66 -8.13
N ASN A 79 -13.24 -7.51 -8.69
CA ASN A 79 -13.21 -7.33 -10.13
C ASN A 79 -11.91 -7.89 -10.75
N LEU A 80 -12.06 -8.66 -11.83
CA LEU A 80 -10.98 -9.33 -12.56
C LEU A 80 -10.60 -8.64 -13.88
N GLU A 81 -11.43 -7.71 -14.36
CA GLU A 81 -11.15 -6.89 -15.52
C GLU A 81 -9.93 -6.02 -15.24
N ASP A 82 -8.98 -5.97 -16.16
CA ASP A 82 -7.70 -5.28 -15.98
C ASP A 82 -6.98 -5.57 -14.65
N ASN A 83 -7.13 -6.79 -14.11
CA ASN A 83 -6.48 -7.20 -12.86
C ASN A 83 -5.37 -8.22 -13.16
N THR A 84 -4.25 -7.72 -13.69
CA THR A 84 -3.09 -8.54 -14.08
C THR A 84 -1.85 -8.10 -13.31
N THR A 85 -0.83 -8.95 -13.26
CA THR A 85 0.46 -8.61 -12.63
C THR A 85 1.03 -7.29 -13.15
N TRP A 86 0.96 -7.05 -14.47
CA TRP A 86 1.53 -5.83 -15.05
C TRP A 86 0.70 -4.59 -14.73
N HIS A 87 -0.62 -4.72 -14.65
CA HIS A 87 -1.46 -3.63 -14.13
C HIS A 87 -1.11 -3.27 -12.68
N LEU A 88 -0.84 -4.26 -11.82
CA LEU A 88 -0.41 -4.00 -10.45
C LEU A 88 0.98 -3.35 -10.38
N VAL A 89 1.91 -3.70 -11.28
CA VAL A 89 3.22 -3.04 -11.39
C VAL A 89 3.06 -1.58 -11.79
N GLU A 90 2.21 -1.27 -12.77
CA GLU A 90 1.95 0.11 -13.15
C GLU A 90 1.28 0.92 -12.03
N ASP A 91 0.38 0.30 -11.28
CA ASP A 91 -0.29 0.94 -10.15
C ASP A 91 0.68 1.32 -9.03
N ILE A 92 1.69 0.49 -8.78
CA ILE A 92 2.77 0.78 -7.83
C ILE A 92 3.50 2.07 -8.26
N GLU A 93 3.79 2.23 -9.56
CA GLU A 93 4.42 3.46 -10.07
C GLU A 93 3.48 4.67 -10.03
N ARG A 94 2.20 4.52 -10.39
CA ARG A 94 1.20 5.59 -10.27
C ARG A 94 1.09 6.09 -8.83
N LEU A 95 1.09 5.18 -7.86
CA LEU A 95 1.04 5.53 -6.44
C LEU A 95 2.33 6.23 -5.98
N ARG A 96 3.49 5.74 -6.45
CA ARG A 96 4.80 6.34 -6.16
C ARG A 96 4.86 7.80 -6.63
N GLU A 97 4.43 8.06 -7.86
CA GLU A 97 4.39 9.40 -8.46
C GLU A 97 3.36 10.31 -7.78
N HIS A 98 2.14 9.80 -7.54
CA HIS A 98 1.08 10.52 -6.82
C HIS A 98 1.53 11.02 -5.44
N LEU A 99 2.34 10.23 -4.74
CA LEU A 99 2.87 10.57 -3.42
C LEU A 99 4.17 11.37 -3.43
N GLY A 100 4.71 11.68 -4.61
CA GLY A 100 5.95 12.43 -4.80
C GLY A 100 7.18 11.73 -4.23
N ILE A 101 7.27 10.40 -4.38
CA ILE A 101 8.38 9.59 -3.85
C ILE A 101 9.33 9.20 -4.98
N ASP A 102 10.59 9.64 -4.96
CA ASP A 102 11.53 9.30 -6.03
C ASP A 102 11.96 7.83 -6.00
N ARG A 103 12.24 7.31 -4.80
CA ARG A 103 12.64 5.91 -4.56
C ARG A 103 12.13 5.44 -3.20
N TRP A 104 11.81 4.15 -3.12
CA TRP A 104 11.41 3.51 -1.87
C TRP A 104 11.99 2.10 -1.76
N GLN A 105 11.97 1.58 -0.54
CA GLN A 105 12.12 0.14 -0.31
C GLN A 105 10.82 -0.56 -0.71
N VAL A 106 10.93 -1.76 -1.29
CA VAL A 106 9.77 -2.64 -1.52
C VAL A 106 9.78 -3.73 -0.45
N PHE A 107 8.66 -3.88 0.26
CA PHE A 107 8.44 -4.94 1.23
C PHE A 107 7.20 -5.73 0.80
N GLY A 108 7.35 -7.03 0.57
CA GLY A 108 6.24 -7.92 0.22
C GLY A 108 6.55 -9.35 0.62
N GLY A 109 5.50 -10.09 0.99
CA GLY A 109 5.64 -11.48 1.42
C GLY A 109 4.28 -12.16 1.53
N SER A 110 4.28 -13.48 1.34
CA SER A 110 3.14 -14.37 1.50
C SER A 110 3.61 -15.75 1.94
#